data_AF-A0A1U7VHK5-F1
#
_entry.id   AF-A0A1U7VHK5-F1
#
_cell.length_a   1.000
_cell.length_b   1.000
_cell.length_c   1.000
_cell.angle_alpha   90.00
_cell.angle_beta   90.00
_cell.angle_gamma   90.00
#
_symmetry.space_group_name_H-M   'P 1'
#
loop_
_entity.id
_entity.type
_entity.pdbx_description
1 polymer ?
#
loop_
_entity_poly.entity_id
_entity_poly.type
_entity_poly.pdbx_seq_one_letter_code
_entity_poly.pdbx_strand_id
1 'polypeptide(L)'
;MDEQAKNGIEPTRAEIFILTYKKRKNGRLLDEESAKAVDMMNERLRDIDGSNDQPSRSVAWEGDVYSQVLENDKSGYVRGLGLGPTPSMLWDSRSSLGNIVIEDSFDEVVQKLKHKIIELKELNEKQNEEMSFMRQELSWMRQVMRKIAPNELPMPQNINGISTGQVTQFQKF
;
A
#
# COMPACT_ATOMS: atom_id res chain seq x y z
N MET A 1 2.04 20.01 35.30
CA MET A 1 2.74 18.71 35.32
C MET A 1 3.42 18.63 33.99
N ASP A 2 4.74 18.56 33.96
CA ASP A 2 5.47 18.49 32.69
C ASP A 2 5.36 17.05 32.20
N GLU A 3 4.56 16.84 31.15
CA GLU A 3 4.47 15.58 30.43
C GLU A 3 5.84 15.33 29.78
N GLN A 4 6.74 14.65 30.49
CA GLN A 4 8.09 14.43 30.03
C GLN A 4 8.09 13.36 28.93
N ALA A 5 8.16 13.82 27.68
CA ALA A 5 8.60 13.00 26.55
C ALA A 5 10.01 12.46 26.86
N LYS A 6 10.13 11.16 27.09
CA LYS A 6 11.45 10.53 27.21
C LYS A 6 12.13 10.62 25.84
N ASN A 7 13.27 11.30 25.75
CA ASN A 7 14.07 11.42 24.52
C ASN A 7 13.35 12.10 23.33
N GLY A 8 12.32 12.92 23.59
CA GLY A 8 11.53 13.56 22.52
C GLY A 8 10.51 12.63 21.85
N ILE A 9 10.30 11.42 22.39
CA ILE A 9 9.26 10.51 21.96
C ILE A 9 7.96 10.89 22.68
N GLU A 10 6.90 11.12 21.91
CA GLU A 10 5.57 11.40 22.45
C GLU A 10 5.06 10.20 23.26
N PRO A 11 4.61 10.39 24.51
CA PRO A 11 4.13 9.31 25.34
C PRO A 11 2.85 8.71 24.77
N THR A 12 2.70 7.40 24.88
CA THR A 12 1.46 6.71 24.49
C THR A 12 0.31 7.06 25.45
N ARG A 13 -0.93 6.93 24.97
CA ARG A 13 -2.14 7.18 25.78
C ARG A 13 -2.19 6.35 27.06
N ALA A 14 -1.71 5.11 27.02
CA ALA A 14 -1.57 4.25 28.20
C ALA A 14 -0.53 4.79 29.21
N GLU A 15 0.62 5.26 28.73
CA GLU A 15 1.63 5.88 29.59
C GLU A 15 1.11 7.17 30.23
N ILE A 16 0.41 8.02 29.47
CA ILE A 16 -0.24 9.22 30.01
C ILE A 16 -1.25 8.83 31.10
N PHE A 17 -2.07 7.79 30.87
CA PHE A 17 -3.01 7.30 31.87
C PHE A 17 -2.31 6.82 33.15
N ILE A 18 -1.27 6.01 33.04
CA ILE A 18 -0.49 5.52 34.19
C ILE A 18 0.17 6.68 34.94
N LEU A 19 0.67 7.69 34.20
CA LEU A 19 1.30 8.87 34.79
C LEU A 19 0.30 9.76 35.55
N THR A 20 -0.90 9.93 35.01
CA THR A 20 -1.96 10.78 35.58
C THR A 20 -2.72 10.08 36.71
N TYR A 21 -2.92 8.77 36.63
CA TYR A 21 -3.58 7.94 37.63
C TYR A 21 -2.62 7.35 38.66
N LYS A 22 -1.73 8.19 39.22
CA LYS A 22 -0.91 7.84 40.40
C LYS A 22 -1.69 8.05 41.70
N LYS A 23 -1.22 7.37 42.77
CA LYS A 23 -1.73 7.55 44.15
C LYS A 23 -1.95 9.04 44.43
N ARG A 24 -3.14 9.42 44.89
CA ARG A 24 -3.45 10.79 45.27
C ARG A 24 -2.40 11.26 46.30
N LYS A 25 -1.99 12.54 46.23
CA LYS A 25 -1.08 13.15 47.22
C LYS A 25 -1.52 12.90 48.68
N ASN A 26 -2.81 12.66 48.88
CA ASN A 26 -3.45 12.50 50.18
C ASN A 26 -3.46 11.04 50.69
N GLY A 27 -2.76 10.10 50.04
CA GLY A 27 -2.70 8.69 50.45
C GLY A 27 -4.00 7.88 50.27
N ARG A 28 -5.09 8.53 49.83
CA ARG A 28 -6.36 7.87 49.52
C ARG A 28 -6.17 6.91 48.34
N LEU A 29 -6.68 5.69 48.51
CA LEU A 29 -6.69 4.66 47.47
C LEU A 29 -7.26 5.24 46.18
N LEU A 30 -6.58 4.94 45.07
CA LEU A 30 -7.15 5.09 43.74
C LEU A 30 -8.43 4.24 43.70
N ASP A 31 -9.40 4.67 42.91
CA ASP A 31 -10.57 3.82 42.66
C ASP A 31 -10.10 2.41 42.21
N GLU A 32 -10.75 1.37 42.72
CA GLU A 32 -10.28 -0.02 42.56
C GLU A 32 -10.23 -0.41 41.08
N GLU A 33 -11.18 0.08 40.26
CA GLU A 33 -11.18 -0.14 38.82
C GLU A 33 -10.00 0.55 38.15
N SER A 34 -9.70 1.78 38.57
CA SER A 34 -8.56 2.54 38.04
C SER A 34 -7.22 1.88 38.40
N ALA A 35 -7.10 1.32 39.61
CA ALA A 35 -5.90 0.61 40.04
C ALA A 35 -5.70 -0.66 39.21
N LYS A 36 -6.76 -1.44 39.04
CA LYS A 36 -6.76 -2.62 38.17
C LYS A 36 -6.40 -2.28 36.72
N ALA A 37 -6.94 -1.19 36.19
CA ALA A 37 -6.62 -0.74 34.84
C ALA A 37 -5.14 -0.37 34.69
N VAL A 38 -4.56 0.33 35.66
CA VAL A 38 -3.12 0.65 35.68
C VAL A 38 -2.27 -0.62 35.71
N ASP A 39 -2.64 -1.61 36.52
CA ASP A 39 -1.91 -2.88 36.62
C ASP A 39 -1.97 -3.64 35.28
N MET A 40 -3.16 -3.76 34.67
CA MET A 40 -3.34 -4.38 33.35
C MET A 40 -2.57 -3.67 32.24
N MET A 41 -2.54 -2.33 32.22
CA MET A 41 -1.78 -1.59 31.21
C MET A 41 -0.27 -1.80 31.36
N ASN A 42 0.25 -1.82 32.60
CA ASN A 42 1.66 -2.09 32.85
C ASN A 42 2.07 -3.51 32.43
N GLU A 43 1.19 -4.50 32.62
CA GLU A 43 1.42 -5.88 32.15
C GLU A 43 1.53 -5.91 30.63
N ARG A 44 0.54 -5.34 29.91
CA ARG A 44 0.51 -5.31 28.44
C ARG A 44 1.67 -4.55 27.83
N LEU A 45 2.11 -3.45 28.43
CA LEU A 45 3.26 -2.68 27.95
C LEU A 45 4.58 -3.48 28.06
N ARG A 46 4.71 -4.36 29.05
CA ARG A 46 5.88 -5.25 29.17
C ARG A 46 5.90 -6.32 28.08
N ASP A 47 4.74 -6.83 27.70
CA ASP A 47 4.61 -7.84 26.64
C ASP A 47 4.94 -7.27 25.24
N ILE A 48 4.64 -5.99 25.02
CA ILE A 48 4.92 -5.29 23.74
C ILE A 48 6.42 -5.05 23.56
N ASP A 49 7.16 -4.70 24.62
CA ASP A 49 8.62 -4.52 24.52
C ASP A 49 9.35 -5.82 24.11
N GLY A 50 8.68 -6.98 24.27
CA GLY A 50 9.13 -8.29 23.81
C GLY A 50 8.58 -8.76 22.46
N SER A 51 7.54 -8.11 21.91
CA SER A 51 6.90 -8.52 20.65
C SER A 51 6.95 -7.40 19.61
N ASN A 52 7.55 -7.69 18.46
CA ASN A 52 7.68 -6.76 17.33
C ASN A 52 6.37 -6.60 16.54
N ASP A 53 5.25 -7.09 17.11
CA ASP A 53 3.93 -7.10 16.49
C ASP A 53 3.17 -5.84 16.91
N GLN A 54 3.56 -4.72 16.32
CA GLN A 54 2.77 -3.51 16.35
C GLN A 54 1.38 -3.82 15.75
N PRO A 55 0.26 -3.54 16.43
CA PRO A 55 -1.06 -3.86 15.88
C PRO A 55 -1.23 -3.15 14.54
N SER A 56 -1.49 -3.94 13.48
CA SER A 56 -1.79 -3.43 12.15
C SER A 56 -3.16 -2.76 12.17
N ARG A 57 -3.25 -1.50 12.62
CA ARG A 57 -4.54 -0.83 12.72
C ARG A 57 -4.49 0.55 12.09
N SER A 58 -5.47 0.80 11.22
CA SER A 58 -5.51 1.98 10.34
C SER A 58 -5.81 3.30 11.08
N VAL A 59 -5.99 3.28 12.40
CA VAL A 59 -6.49 4.40 13.18
C VAL A 59 -5.75 4.52 14.53
N ALA A 60 -5.25 5.71 14.84
CA ALA A 60 -4.35 5.96 15.98
C ALA A 60 -4.97 5.73 17.38
N TRP A 61 -6.30 5.74 17.51
CA TRP A 61 -7.02 5.58 18.79
C TRP A 61 -7.59 4.18 19.00
N GLU A 62 -7.33 3.24 18.10
CA GLU A 62 -7.91 1.90 18.12
C GLU A 62 -6.82 0.82 18.22
N GLY A 63 -7.00 -0.14 19.13
CA GLY A 63 -6.08 -1.27 19.29
C GLY A 63 -4.81 -0.98 20.09
N ASP A 64 -4.62 0.26 20.57
CA ASP A 64 -3.59 0.61 21.54
C ASP A 64 -3.84 -0.05 22.91
N VAL A 65 -2.82 -0.14 23.76
CA VAL A 65 -2.94 -0.73 25.11
C VAL A 65 -4.06 -0.09 25.92
N TYR A 66 -4.26 1.22 25.74
CA TYR A 66 -5.31 1.96 26.42
C TYR A 66 -6.70 1.42 26.07
N SER A 67 -7.03 1.28 24.78
CA SER A 67 -8.32 0.76 24.34
C SER A 67 -8.51 -0.73 24.62
N GLN A 68 -7.43 -1.51 24.73
CA GLN A 68 -7.51 -2.91 25.15
C GLN A 68 -7.94 -3.07 26.61
N VAL A 69 -7.55 -2.15 27.49
CA VAL A 69 -7.85 -2.21 28.93
C VAL A 69 -9.15 -1.47 29.28
N LEU A 70 -9.39 -0.30 28.67
CA LEU A 70 -10.54 0.57 28.99
C LEU A 70 -11.65 0.52 27.92
N GLU A 71 -11.55 -0.42 26.99
CA GLU A 71 -12.39 -0.55 25.79
C GLU A 71 -12.20 0.57 24.77
N ASN A 72 -12.67 0.33 23.55
CA ASN A 72 -12.65 1.32 22.48
C ASN A 72 -13.60 2.48 22.78
N ASP A 73 -13.23 3.68 22.34
CA ASP A 73 -14.10 4.85 22.40
C ASP A 73 -15.38 4.63 21.55
N LYS A 74 -16.52 5.09 22.06
CA LYS A 74 -17.83 4.93 21.39
C LYS A 74 -17.95 5.91 20.22
N SER A 75 -18.73 5.54 19.19
CA SER A 75 -19.01 6.43 18.06
C SER A 75 -19.58 7.78 18.54
N GLY A 76 -18.99 8.89 18.09
CA GLY A 76 -19.37 10.23 18.51
C GLY A 76 -18.94 10.63 19.92
N TYR A 77 -18.09 9.84 20.58
CA TYR A 77 -17.58 10.14 21.90
C TYR A 77 -16.08 9.91 21.97
N VAL A 78 -15.34 10.90 22.47
CA VAL A 78 -13.90 10.77 22.73
C VAL A 78 -13.68 10.93 24.23
N ARG A 79 -13.11 9.90 24.87
CA ARG A 79 -12.87 9.91 26.31
C ARG A 79 -11.94 11.08 26.69
N GLY A 80 -12.35 11.84 27.71
CA GLY A 80 -11.63 13.05 28.16
C GLY A 80 -11.97 14.33 27.38
N LEU A 81 -12.61 14.24 26.22
CA LEU A 81 -13.04 15.40 25.41
C LEU A 81 -14.57 15.55 25.33
N GLY A 82 -15.32 14.44 25.49
CA GLY A 82 -16.78 14.44 25.49
C GLY A 82 -17.37 14.04 24.14
N LEU A 83 -18.54 14.60 23.80
CA LEU A 83 -19.21 14.34 22.53
C LEU A 83 -18.37 14.94 21.39
N GLY A 84 -17.82 14.07 20.56
CA GLY A 84 -17.12 14.44 19.34
C GLY A 84 -18.07 14.42 18.14
N PRO A 85 -17.61 14.88 16.97
CA PRO A 85 -18.36 14.69 15.74
C PRO A 85 -18.63 13.19 15.53
N THR A 86 -19.91 12.81 15.49
CA THR A 86 -20.29 11.43 15.17
C THR A 86 -20.01 11.19 13.69
N PRO A 87 -19.19 10.17 13.33
CA PRO A 87 -18.86 9.90 11.94
C PRO A 87 -20.10 9.78 11.04
N SER A 88 -21.21 9.23 11.55
CA SER A 88 -22.48 9.10 10.82
C SER A 88 -23.16 10.43 10.45
N MET A 89 -22.79 11.54 11.10
CA MET A 89 -23.34 12.87 10.80
C MET A 89 -22.54 13.63 9.75
N LEU A 90 -21.23 13.34 9.62
CA LEU A 90 -20.36 13.95 8.62
C LEU A 90 -20.22 13.09 7.37
N TRP A 91 -20.30 11.78 7.54
CA TRP A 91 -20.29 10.78 6.49
C TRP A 91 -21.56 9.95 6.64
N ASP A 92 -22.51 10.22 5.74
CA ASP A 92 -23.79 9.55 5.64
C ASP A 92 -23.60 8.05 5.90
N SER A 93 -24.17 7.56 7.00
CA SER A 93 -24.10 6.20 7.56
C SER A 93 -23.29 5.21 6.73
N ARG A 94 -21.95 5.29 6.78
CA ARG A 94 -21.12 4.14 6.47
C ARG A 94 -21.21 3.20 7.66
N SER A 95 -22.34 2.48 7.73
CA SER A 95 -22.47 1.25 8.51
C SER A 95 -21.17 0.47 8.34
N SER A 96 -20.49 0.21 9.46
CA SER A 96 -19.27 -0.60 9.58
C SER A 96 -18.48 -0.78 8.28
N LEU A 97 -17.26 -0.24 8.24
CA LEU A 97 -16.24 -0.68 7.28
C LEU A 97 -15.86 -2.18 7.40
N GLY A 98 -16.73 -3.02 7.97
CA GLY A 98 -16.73 -4.46 7.78
C GLY A 98 -17.19 -4.73 6.36
N ASN A 99 -16.23 -5.07 5.50
CA ASN A 99 -16.44 -5.62 4.18
C ASN A 99 -17.28 -4.71 3.27
N ILE A 100 -16.75 -3.54 2.89
CA ILE A 100 -17.13 -3.02 1.58
C ILE A 100 -16.61 -4.05 0.58
N VAL A 101 -17.48 -4.95 0.15
CA VAL A 101 -17.30 -5.77 -1.03
C VAL A 101 -17.23 -4.79 -2.19
N ILE A 102 -16.01 -4.32 -2.48
CA ILE A 102 -15.64 -3.63 -3.72
C ILE A 102 -15.31 -4.71 -4.76
N GLU A 103 -16.03 -5.83 -4.78
CA GLU A 103 -15.77 -6.89 -5.77
C GLU A 103 -16.50 -6.58 -7.09
N ASP A 104 -17.77 -6.16 -7.02
CA ASP A 104 -18.60 -6.07 -8.24
C ASP A 104 -18.09 -5.05 -9.27
N SER A 105 -17.59 -3.89 -8.81
CA SER A 105 -17.04 -2.87 -9.71
C SER A 105 -15.57 -3.10 -10.08
N PHE A 106 -14.80 -3.78 -9.24
CA PHE A 106 -13.38 -4.05 -9.51
C PHE A 106 -13.23 -5.24 -10.47
N ASP A 107 -14.05 -6.27 -10.31
CA ASP A 107 -13.97 -7.48 -11.12
C ASP A 107 -14.35 -7.19 -12.58
N GLU A 108 -15.35 -6.34 -12.84
CA GLU A 108 -15.69 -5.93 -14.21
C GLU A 108 -14.52 -5.21 -14.90
N VAL A 109 -13.85 -4.29 -14.20
CA VAL A 109 -12.69 -3.55 -14.74
C VAL A 109 -11.51 -4.49 -14.95
N VAL A 110 -11.26 -5.41 -14.02
CA VAL A 110 -10.20 -6.41 -14.12
C VAL A 110 -10.46 -7.40 -15.26
N GLN A 111 -11.69 -7.87 -15.45
CA GLN A 111 -12.07 -8.74 -16.55
C GLN A 111 -11.91 -8.03 -17.90
N LYS A 112 -12.34 -6.78 -18.01
CA LYS A 112 -12.18 -5.97 -19.23
C LYS A 112 -10.71 -5.73 -19.58
N LEU A 113 -9.87 -5.44 -18.59
CA LEU A 113 -8.43 -5.30 -18.78
C LEU A 113 -7.79 -6.62 -19.21
N LYS A 114 -8.14 -7.74 -18.58
CA LYS A 114 -7.65 -9.08 -18.96
C LYS A 114 -8.01 -9.42 -20.41
N HIS A 115 -9.25 -9.16 -20.82
CA HIS A 115 -9.69 -9.38 -22.20
C HIS A 115 -8.87 -8.54 -23.18
N LYS A 116 -8.63 -7.26 -22.88
CA LYS A 116 -7.84 -6.37 -23.75
C LYS A 116 -6.38 -6.82 -23.87
N ILE A 117 -5.79 -7.34 -22.80
CA ILE A 117 -4.42 -7.89 -22.82
C ILE A 117 -4.34 -9.11 -23.75
N ILE A 118 -5.33 -10.00 -23.72
CA ILE A 118 -5.38 -11.18 -24.59
C ILE A 118 -5.50 -10.76 -26.06
N GLU A 119 -6.45 -9.87 -26.37
CA GLU A 119 -6.67 -9.37 -27.74
C GLU A 119 -5.41 -8.69 -28.31
N LEU A 120 -4.72 -7.86 -27.52
CA LEU A 120 -3.46 -7.23 -27.94
C LEU A 120 -2.34 -8.24 -28.18
N LYS A 121 -2.29 -9.31 -27.38
CA LYS A 121 -1.28 -10.36 -27.51
C LYS A 121 -1.49 -11.15 -28.81
N GLU A 122 -2.72 -11.54 -29.12
CA GLU A 122 -3.07 -12.26 -30.35
C GLU A 122 -2.77 -11.40 -31.60
N LEU A 123 -3.11 -10.11 -31.56
CA LEU A 123 -2.83 -9.20 -32.67
C LEU A 123 -1.33 -9.04 -32.92
N ASN A 124 -0.53 -8.95 -31.86
CA ASN A 124 0.92 -8.85 -31.95
C ASN A 124 1.54 -10.14 -32.51
N GLU A 125 1.04 -11.31 -32.10
CA GLU A 125 1.47 -12.60 -32.64
C GLU A 125 1.20 -12.70 -34.14
N LYS A 126 -0.01 -12.31 -34.58
CA LYS A 126 -0.36 -12.26 -36.00
C LYS A 126 0.54 -11.30 -36.79
N GLN A 127 0.80 -10.10 -36.27
CA GLN A 127 1.72 -9.16 -36.92
C GLN A 127 3.15 -9.72 -37.01
N ASN A 128 3.59 -10.46 -36.00
CA ASN A 128 4.89 -11.13 -36.00
C ASN A 128 4.95 -12.24 -37.05
N GLU A 129 3.90 -13.03 -37.22
CA GLU A 129 3.79 -14.04 -38.29
C GLU A 129 3.85 -13.38 -39.68
N GLU A 130 3.09 -12.32 -39.92
CA GLU A 130 3.11 -11.57 -41.18
C GLU A 130 4.51 -11.00 -41.48
N MET A 131 5.17 -10.42 -40.47
CA MET A 131 6.56 -9.96 -40.60
C MET A 131 7.53 -11.10 -40.90
N SER A 132 7.32 -12.28 -40.31
CA SER A 132 8.16 -13.45 -40.56
C SER A 132 8.01 -13.94 -42.01
N PHE A 133 6.78 -13.96 -42.53
CA PHE A 133 6.48 -14.36 -43.91
C PHE A 133 7.13 -13.39 -44.91
N MET A 134 6.94 -12.08 -44.73
CA MET A 134 7.56 -11.07 -45.58
C MET A 134 9.10 -11.17 -45.58
N ARG A 135 9.71 -11.45 -44.42
CA ARG A 135 11.16 -11.67 -44.33
C ARG A 135 11.61 -12.89 -45.12
N GLN A 136 10.84 -13.98 -45.07
CA GLN A 136 11.13 -15.19 -45.83
C GLN A 136 11.02 -14.96 -47.33
N GLU A 137 9.96 -14.27 -47.79
CA GLU A 137 9.77 -13.93 -49.19
C GLU A 137 10.88 -13.02 -49.73
N LEU A 138 11.26 -11.98 -48.97
CA LEU A 138 12.41 -11.12 -49.32
C LEU A 138 13.71 -11.91 -49.39
N SER A 139 13.91 -12.87 -48.49
CA SER A 139 15.09 -13.75 -48.52
C SER A 139 15.11 -14.62 -49.77
N TRP A 140 13.96 -15.18 -50.14
CA TRP A 140 13.79 -15.97 -51.36
C TRP A 140 14.10 -15.14 -52.61
N MET A 141 13.52 -13.94 -52.72
CA MET A 141 13.80 -13.02 -53.83
C MET A 141 15.30 -12.68 -53.93
N ARG A 142 15.97 -12.42 -52.80
CA ARG A 142 17.43 -12.19 -52.75
C ARG A 142 18.24 -13.40 -53.23
N GLN A 143 17.76 -14.62 -52.99
CA GLN A 143 18.43 -15.83 -53.44
C GLN A 143 18.24 -16.04 -54.95
N VAL A 144 17.03 -15.81 -55.45
CA VAL A 144 16.72 -15.89 -56.89
C VAL A 144 17.54 -14.86 -57.67
N MET A 145 17.59 -13.60 -57.21
CA MET A 145 18.40 -12.55 -57.84
C MET A 145 19.88 -12.92 -57.92
N ARG A 146 20.46 -13.48 -56.85
CA ARG A 146 21.86 -13.94 -56.84
C ARG A 146 22.14 -15.05 -57.86
N LYS A 147 21.16 -15.90 -58.17
CA LYS A 147 21.31 -16.98 -59.17
C LYS A 147 21.20 -16.46 -60.61
N ILE A 148 20.35 -15.46 -60.85
CA ILE A 148 20.06 -14.94 -62.21
C ILE A 148 21.10 -13.89 -62.63
N ALA A 149 21.62 -13.10 -61.71
CA ALA A 149 22.63 -12.07 -61.96
C ALA A 149 23.87 -12.25 -61.06
N PRO A 150 24.69 -13.31 -61.27
CA PRO A 150 25.84 -13.58 -60.40
C PRO A 150 26.96 -12.53 -60.49
N ASN A 151 26.98 -11.68 -61.54
CA ASN A 151 28.10 -10.79 -61.85
C ASN A 151 27.75 -9.29 -61.94
N GLU A 152 26.58 -8.85 -61.48
CA GLU A 152 26.29 -7.41 -61.39
C GLU A 152 26.59 -6.87 -59.99
N LEU A 153 27.78 -6.26 -59.88
CA LEU A 153 28.24 -5.15 -59.03
C LEU A 153 28.01 -5.19 -57.49
N PRO A 154 28.99 -4.73 -56.69
CA PRO A 154 28.93 -4.80 -55.24
C PRO A 154 27.76 -3.96 -54.71
N MET A 155 26.99 -4.55 -53.79
CA MET A 155 25.96 -3.84 -53.02
C MET A 155 26.54 -2.53 -52.47
N PRO A 156 25.84 -1.39 -52.58
CA PRO A 156 26.32 -0.15 -51.97
C PRO A 156 26.50 -0.38 -50.48
N GLN A 157 27.73 -0.15 -50.01
CA GLN A 157 28.05 -0.15 -48.60
C GLN A 157 27.15 0.85 -47.89
N ASN A 158 26.56 0.38 -46.79
CA ASN A 158 25.82 1.15 -45.80
C ASN A 158 26.45 2.53 -45.58
N ILE A 159 25.76 3.57 -46.05
CA ILE A 159 26.08 4.96 -45.72
C ILE A 159 25.41 5.24 -44.37
N ASN A 160 26.17 5.06 -43.29
CA ASN A 160 25.76 5.49 -41.97
C ASN A 160 25.47 6.99 -41.99
N GLY A 161 24.32 7.43 -41.49
CA GLY A 161 24.14 8.83 -41.12
C GLY A 161 22.72 9.38 -41.06
N ILE A 162 21.88 8.92 -40.11
CA ILE A 162 20.97 9.84 -39.40
C ILE A 162 21.07 9.53 -37.90
N SER A 163 21.78 10.42 -37.22
CA SER A 163 21.80 10.60 -35.77
C SER A 163 20.54 11.35 -35.35
N THR A 164 19.70 10.74 -34.51
CA THR A 164 18.85 11.36 -33.47
C THR A 164 18.24 10.22 -32.66
N GLY A 165 18.34 10.08 -31.35
CA GLY A 165 19.12 10.73 -30.31
C GLY A 165 19.13 9.78 -29.11
N GLN A 166 20.09 9.96 -28.21
CA GLN A 166 20.12 9.20 -26.96
C GLN A 166 18.97 9.65 -26.05
N VAL A 167 18.25 8.68 -25.45
CA VAL A 167 17.62 8.87 -24.14
C VAL A 167 17.95 7.65 -23.29
N THR A 168 19.03 7.85 -22.53
CA THR A 168 19.31 7.40 -21.17
C THR A 168 18.46 6.27 -20.57
N GLN A 169 19.18 5.19 -20.29
CA GLN A 169 18.94 4.21 -19.24
C GLN A 169 18.60 4.91 -17.90
N PHE A 170 17.46 4.57 -17.29
CA PHE A 170 17.22 4.82 -15.86
C PHE A 170 17.03 3.50 -15.12
N GLN A 171 17.66 3.47 -13.95
CA GLN A 171 17.89 2.34 -13.06
C GLN A 171 16.62 1.67 -12.55
N LYS A 172 16.75 0.36 -12.34
CA LYS A 172 16.03 -0.41 -11.32
C LYS A 172 16.09 0.30 -9.97
N PHE A 173 14.92 0.52 -9.38
CA PHE A 173 14.69 0.29 -7.95
C PHE A 173 13.50 -0.66 -7.85
#